data_AF-A0A974NAW9-F1
#
_entry.id   AF-A0A974NAW9-F1
#
_cell.length_a   1.000
_cell.length_b   1.000
_cell.length_c   1.000
_cell.angle_alpha   90.00
_cell.angle_beta   90.00
_cell.angle_gamma   90.00
#
_symmetry.space_group_name_H-M   'P 1'
#
loop_
_entity.id
_entity.type
_entity.pdbx_description
1 polymer ?
#
loop_
_entity_poly.entity_id
_entity_poly.type
_entity_poly.pdbx_seq_one_letter_code
_entity_poly.pdbx_strand_id
1 'polypeptide(L)'
;MTSRTGELLTILDELDILISTARTMPMSALVIVHREEALDLIERARAAVPTSVREAQSVLDEATDRVAQGQAEAERIVRRAQDEAEQLIASENVVRNATQRADLIVEAAEAQAAQLRAGADDYCDKVLAGLESELARVGDQVRAGREVLASRIGETAAPQAQPAVVEEPRRRAVWSVDPSATR
;
A
#
# COMPACT_ATOMS: atom_id res chain seq x y z
N MET A 1 -11.44 -26.02 58.94
CA MET A 1 -11.99 -24.69 59.27
C MET A 1 -13.40 -24.77 59.88
N THR A 2 -14.27 -25.69 59.46
CA THR A 2 -15.62 -25.88 60.04
C THR A 2 -15.64 -26.36 61.50
N SER A 3 -14.60 -27.09 61.94
CA SER A 3 -14.51 -27.61 63.32
C SER A 3 -14.44 -26.51 64.37
N ARG A 4 -13.67 -25.44 64.15
CA ARG A 4 -13.43 -24.40 65.18
C ARG A 4 -14.59 -23.42 65.37
N THR A 5 -15.29 -23.08 64.29
CA THR A 5 -16.55 -22.33 64.38
C THR A 5 -17.61 -23.17 65.06
N GLY A 6 -17.63 -24.48 64.78
CA GLY A 6 -18.43 -25.45 65.53
C GLY A 6 -18.06 -25.47 67.02
N GLU A 7 -16.77 -25.54 67.36
CA GLU A 7 -16.27 -25.54 68.75
C GLU A 7 -16.67 -24.28 69.52
N LEU A 8 -16.60 -23.09 68.91
CA LEU A 8 -17.07 -21.85 69.55
C LEU A 8 -18.58 -21.89 69.83
N LEU A 9 -19.38 -22.33 68.86
CA LEU A 9 -20.83 -22.47 69.03
C LEU A 9 -21.15 -23.50 70.12
N THR A 10 -20.45 -24.63 70.15
CA THR A 10 -20.58 -25.63 71.21
C THR A 10 -20.23 -25.07 72.60
N ILE A 11 -19.16 -24.26 72.71
CA ILE A 11 -18.79 -23.63 73.99
C ILE A 11 -19.86 -22.63 74.46
N LEU A 12 -20.46 -21.88 73.51
CA LEU A 12 -21.56 -20.97 73.82
C LEU A 12 -22.83 -21.72 74.24
N ASP A 13 -23.14 -22.83 73.57
CA ASP A 13 -24.26 -23.71 73.93
C ASP A 13 -24.05 -24.35 75.31
N GLU A 14 -22.83 -24.79 75.64
CA GLU A 14 -22.46 -25.29 76.97
C GLU A 14 -22.62 -24.22 78.05
N LEU A 15 -22.25 -22.96 77.76
CA LEU A 15 -22.43 -21.83 78.67
C LEU A 15 -23.93 -21.53 78.88
N ASP A 16 -24.74 -21.62 77.83
CA ASP A 16 -26.20 -21.43 77.90
C ASP A 16 -26.87 -22.55 78.72
N ILE A 17 -26.43 -23.79 78.55
CA ILE A 17 -26.87 -24.93 79.37
C ILE A 17 -26.47 -24.73 80.84
N LEU A 18 -25.24 -24.28 81.10
CA LEU A 18 -24.76 -24.02 82.46
C LEU A 18 -25.61 -22.96 83.17
N ILE A 19 -25.99 -21.90 82.47
CA ILE A 19 -26.81 -20.81 83.01
C ILE A 19 -28.27 -21.24 83.15
N SER A 20 -28.83 -21.96 82.18
CA SER A 20 -30.24 -22.37 82.19
C SER A 20 -30.56 -23.46 83.21
N THR A 21 -29.59 -24.33 83.54
CA THR A 21 -29.76 -25.42 84.53
C THR A 21 -29.34 -25.04 85.96
N ALA A 22 -28.70 -23.88 86.12
CA ALA A 22 -28.18 -23.47 87.40
C ALA A 22 -29.27 -23.04 88.40
N ARG A 23 -28.97 -23.20 89.70
CA ARG A 23 -29.95 -23.01 90.78
C ARG A 23 -30.32 -21.53 90.90
N THR A 24 -31.59 -21.20 90.68
CA THR A 24 -32.14 -19.85 90.90
C THR A 24 -32.44 -19.61 92.37
N MET A 25 -32.23 -18.38 92.84
CA MET A 25 -32.56 -17.98 94.20
C MET A 25 -34.03 -17.53 94.30
N PRO A 26 -34.80 -17.96 95.32
CA PRO A 26 -36.18 -17.51 95.49
C PRO A 26 -36.23 -15.99 95.71
N MET A 27 -37.20 -15.32 95.06
CA MET A 27 -37.38 -13.86 95.11
C MET A 27 -36.24 -13.04 94.49
N SER A 28 -35.43 -13.61 93.59
CA SER A 28 -34.35 -12.90 92.89
C SER A 28 -34.16 -13.40 91.46
N ALA A 29 -33.64 -12.54 90.58
CA ALA A 29 -33.26 -12.91 89.20
C ALA A 29 -31.84 -13.51 89.11
N LEU A 30 -31.18 -13.76 90.25
CA LEU A 30 -29.81 -14.27 90.30
C LEU A 30 -29.76 -15.81 90.27
N VAL A 31 -28.74 -16.32 89.58
CA VAL A 31 -28.48 -17.74 89.37
C VAL A 31 -27.11 -18.09 89.95
N ILE A 32 -27.01 -19.23 90.65
CA ILE A 32 -25.76 -19.71 91.25
C ILE A 32 -25.08 -20.68 90.29
N VAL A 33 -23.92 -20.27 89.76
CA VAL A 33 -23.08 -21.09 88.85
C VAL A 33 -21.74 -21.42 89.50
N HIS A 34 -21.15 -22.56 89.12
CA HIS A 34 -19.79 -22.89 89.52
C HIS A 34 -18.79 -21.96 88.81
N ARG A 35 -18.13 -21.10 89.60
CA ARG A 35 -17.29 -20.02 89.07
C ARG A 35 -16.16 -20.53 88.18
N GLU A 36 -15.52 -21.64 88.54
CA GLU A 36 -14.38 -22.19 87.78
C GLU A 36 -14.81 -22.74 86.43
N GLU A 37 -15.97 -23.38 86.36
CA GLU A 37 -16.52 -23.98 85.13
C GLU A 37 -16.96 -22.90 84.13
N ALA A 38 -17.63 -21.85 84.63
CA ALA A 38 -18.00 -20.69 83.81
C ALA A 38 -16.78 -19.95 83.26
N LEU A 39 -15.70 -19.83 84.05
CA LEU A 39 -14.48 -19.16 83.62
C LEU A 39 -13.71 -19.97 82.57
N ASP A 40 -13.64 -21.30 82.71
CA ASP A 40 -13.01 -22.18 81.72
C ASP A 40 -13.72 -22.10 80.36
N LEU A 41 -15.06 -22.15 80.36
CA LEU A 41 -15.85 -21.97 79.13
C LEU A 41 -15.57 -20.61 78.46
N ILE A 42 -15.52 -19.53 79.23
CA ILE A 42 -15.22 -18.18 78.72
C ILE A 42 -13.80 -18.09 78.15
N GLU A 43 -12.81 -18.71 78.80
CA GLU A 43 -11.42 -18.71 78.36
C GLU A 43 -11.24 -19.50 77.06
N ARG A 44 -11.89 -20.66 76.94
CA ARG A 44 -11.94 -21.46 75.70
C ARG A 44 -12.62 -20.69 74.57
N ALA A 45 -13.74 -20.03 74.82
CA ALA A 45 -14.41 -19.16 73.82
C ALA A 45 -13.50 -18.00 73.38
N ARG A 46 -12.83 -17.34 74.35
CA ARG A 46 -11.88 -16.26 74.09
C ARG A 46 -10.66 -16.73 73.29
N ALA A 47 -10.24 -17.98 73.43
CA ALA A 47 -9.14 -18.55 72.63
C ALA A 47 -9.57 -18.91 71.20
N ALA A 48 -10.85 -19.26 70.99
CA ALA A 48 -11.40 -19.66 69.69
C ALA A 48 -11.73 -18.47 68.76
N VAL A 49 -12.20 -17.34 69.30
CA VAL A 49 -12.60 -16.14 68.54
C VAL A 49 -11.44 -15.45 67.76
N PRO A 50 -10.22 -15.29 68.31
CA PRO A 50 -9.19 -14.46 67.68
C PRO A 50 -8.59 -15.07 66.40
N THR A 51 -8.60 -16.39 66.24
CA THR A 51 -7.93 -17.07 65.12
C THR A 51 -8.82 -17.15 63.88
N SER A 52 -10.11 -17.47 64.06
CA SER A 52 -11.09 -17.55 62.97
C SER A 52 -11.33 -16.21 62.27
N VAL A 53 -11.40 -15.11 63.03
CA VAL A 53 -11.53 -13.75 62.46
C VAL A 53 -10.28 -13.34 61.68
N ARG A 54 -9.08 -13.67 62.19
CA ARG A 54 -7.81 -13.42 61.48
C ARG A 54 -7.70 -14.22 60.18
N GLU A 55 -8.11 -15.48 60.18
CA GLU A 55 -8.15 -16.31 58.98
C GLU A 55 -9.14 -15.74 57.94
N ALA A 56 -10.34 -15.33 58.37
CA ALA A 56 -11.33 -14.72 57.47
C ALA A 56 -10.83 -13.40 56.85
N GLN A 57 -10.15 -12.55 57.64
CA GLN A 57 -9.54 -11.32 57.16
C GLN A 57 -8.42 -11.62 56.14
N SER A 58 -7.53 -12.57 56.43
CA SER A 58 -6.47 -12.98 55.50
C SER A 58 -7.02 -13.47 54.16
N VAL A 59 -8.11 -14.25 54.18
CA VAL A 59 -8.76 -14.73 52.95
C VAL A 59 -9.38 -13.57 52.16
N LEU A 60 -9.95 -12.58 52.84
CA LEU A 60 -10.51 -11.39 52.19
C LEU A 60 -9.42 -10.52 51.56
N ASP A 61 -8.30 -10.35 52.25
CA ASP A 61 -7.14 -9.60 51.75
C ASP A 61 -6.56 -10.30 50.51
N GLU A 62 -6.35 -11.62 50.57
CA GLU A 62 -5.91 -12.41 49.41
C GLU A 62 -6.88 -12.33 48.23
N ALA A 63 -8.19 -12.36 48.50
CA ALA A 63 -9.20 -12.24 47.44
C ALA A 63 -9.14 -10.85 46.79
N THR A 64 -8.96 -9.80 47.58
CA THR A 64 -8.82 -8.42 47.11
C THR A 64 -7.56 -8.27 46.27
N ASP A 65 -6.43 -8.81 46.73
CA ASP A 65 -5.17 -8.80 46.00
C ASP A 65 -5.28 -9.56 44.66
N ARG A 66 -5.94 -10.72 44.65
CA ARG A 66 -6.19 -11.49 43.41
C ARG A 66 -7.04 -10.69 42.43
N VAL A 67 -8.07 -9.99 42.91
CA VAL A 67 -8.90 -9.14 42.04
C VAL A 67 -8.09 -7.98 41.47
N ALA A 68 -7.29 -7.31 42.30
CA ALA A 68 -6.43 -6.21 41.84
C ALA A 68 -5.40 -6.70 40.81
N GLN A 69 -4.76 -7.85 41.04
CA GLN A 69 -3.85 -8.47 40.07
C GLN A 69 -4.56 -8.83 38.77
N GLY A 70 -5.77 -9.40 38.85
CA GLY A 70 -6.57 -9.73 37.68
C GLY A 70 -6.96 -8.49 36.87
N GLN A 71 -7.32 -7.39 37.52
CA GLN A 71 -7.62 -6.12 36.87
C GLN A 71 -6.39 -5.53 36.18
N ALA A 72 -5.24 -5.50 36.86
CA ALA A 72 -4.00 -5.01 36.29
C ALA A 72 -3.56 -5.84 35.07
N GLU A 73 -3.72 -7.16 35.13
CA GLU A 73 -3.41 -8.05 34.01
C GLU A 73 -4.38 -7.85 32.84
N ALA A 74 -5.67 -7.71 33.11
CA ALA A 74 -6.66 -7.40 32.08
C ALA A 74 -6.35 -6.06 31.38
N GLU A 75 -6.01 -5.02 32.14
CA GLU A 75 -5.57 -3.73 31.57
C GLU A 75 -4.30 -3.85 30.74
N ARG A 76 -3.36 -4.71 31.16
CA ARG A 76 -2.13 -4.98 30.41
C ARG A 76 -2.42 -5.68 29.09
N ILE A 77 -3.32 -6.67 29.10
CA ILE A 77 -3.76 -7.40 27.89
C ILE A 77 -4.47 -6.44 26.94
N VAL A 78 -5.39 -5.61 27.43
CA VAL A 78 -6.13 -4.65 26.60
C VAL A 78 -5.17 -3.64 25.97
N ARG A 79 -4.25 -3.06 26.74
CA ARG A 79 -3.24 -2.14 26.21
C ARG A 79 -2.38 -2.80 25.13
N ARG A 80 -1.89 -4.01 25.39
CA ARG A 80 -1.11 -4.76 24.40
C ARG A 80 -1.90 -5.02 23.12
N ALA A 81 -3.18 -5.41 23.24
CA ALA A 81 -4.03 -5.65 22.08
C ALA A 81 -4.30 -4.37 21.28
N GLN A 82 -4.44 -3.22 21.96
CA GLN A 82 -4.55 -1.91 21.31
C GLN A 82 -3.27 -1.55 20.55
N ASP A 83 -2.11 -1.68 21.19
CA ASP A 83 -0.82 -1.41 20.56
C ASP A 83 -0.58 -2.30 19.33
N GLU A 84 -0.90 -3.60 19.44
CA GLU A 84 -0.79 -4.55 18.31
C GLU A 84 -1.76 -4.19 17.17
N ALA A 85 -3.00 -3.79 17.49
CA ALA A 85 -3.98 -3.35 16.50
C ALA A 85 -3.53 -2.07 15.78
N GLU A 86 -2.99 -1.10 16.50
CA GLU A 86 -2.44 0.14 15.92
C GLU A 86 -1.27 -0.16 14.98
N GLN A 87 -0.36 -1.05 15.37
CA GLN A 87 0.76 -1.48 14.53
C GLN A 87 0.28 -2.19 13.26
N LEU A 88 -0.72 -3.08 13.36
CA LEU A 88 -1.29 -3.78 12.21
C LEU A 88 -1.91 -2.78 11.23
N ILE A 89 -2.75 -1.86 11.72
CA ILE A 89 -3.37 -0.82 10.88
C ILE A 89 -2.30 0.06 10.23
N ALA A 90 -1.26 0.46 10.97
CA ALA A 90 -0.16 1.23 10.40
C ALA A 90 0.55 0.45 9.29
N SER A 91 0.83 -0.84 9.50
CA SER A 91 1.48 -1.69 8.51
C SER A 91 0.62 -1.87 7.25
N GLU A 92 -0.69 -2.07 7.41
CA GLU A 92 -1.63 -2.23 6.30
C GLU A 92 -1.74 -0.93 5.49
N ASN A 93 -1.81 0.21 6.17
CA ASN A 93 -1.82 1.52 5.52
C ASN A 93 -0.52 1.78 4.74
N VAL A 94 0.64 1.39 5.29
CA VAL A 94 1.93 1.50 4.57
C VAL A 94 1.92 0.63 3.33
N VAL A 95 1.50 -0.63 3.43
CA VAL A 95 1.43 -1.55 2.28
C VAL A 95 0.46 -1.02 1.22
N ARG A 96 -0.74 -0.60 1.62
CA ARG A 96 -1.76 -0.05 0.71
C ARG A 96 -1.25 1.19 -0.03
N ASN A 97 -0.61 2.13 0.68
CA ASN A 97 -0.02 3.31 0.06
C ASN A 97 1.14 2.93 -0.88
N ALA A 98 1.97 1.97 -0.51
CA ALA A 98 3.06 1.49 -1.34
C ALA A 98 2.55 0.84 -2.63
N THR A 99 1.51 0.00 -2.56
CA THR A 99 0.86 -0.60 -3.72
C THR A 99 0.26 0.46 -4.63
N GLN A 100 -0.51 1.41 -4.07
CA GLN A 100 -1.09 2.51 -4.87
C GLN A 100 0.00 3.36 -5.55
N ARG A 101 1.10 3.63 -4.86
CA ARG A 101 2.26 4.34 -5.44
C ARG A 101 2.89 3.52 -6.57
N ALA A 102 3.04 2.21 -6.38
CA ALA A 102 3.58 1.31 -7.39
C ALA A 102 2.70 1.28 -8.64
N ASP A 103 1.39 1.16 -8.48
CA ASP A 103 0.43 1.17 -9.60
C ASP A 103 0.54 2.48 -10.40
N LEU A 104 0.60 3.63 -9.72
CA LEU A 104 0.80 4.93 -10.38
C LEU A 104 2.14 5.04 -11.12
N ILE A 105 3.21 4.45 -10.57
CA ILE A 105 4.52 4.42 -11.24
C ILE A 105 4.45 3.55 -12.50
N VAL A 106 3.80 2.40 -12.42
CA VAL A 106 3.62 1.50 -13.57
C VAL A 106 2.79 2.18 -14.65
N GLU A 107 1.66 2.77 -14.30
CA GLU A 107 0.80 3.50 -15.25
C GLU A 107 1.57 4.65 -15.93
N ALA A 108 2.31 5.45 -15.16
CA ALA A 108 3.14 6.52 -15.70
C ALA A 108 4.25 5.99 -16.62
N ALA A 109 4.90 4.89 -16.25
CA ALA A 109 5.93 4.27 -17.06
C ALA A 109 5.37 3.69 -18.37
N GLU A 110 4.20 3.06 -18.33
CA GLU A 110 3.51 2.55 -19.51
C GLU A 110 3.10 3.68 -20.46
N ALA A 111 2.53 4.77 -19.91
CA ALA A 111 2.17 5.96 -20.68
C ALA A 111 3.41 6.60 -21.34
N GLN A 112 4.49 6.75 -20.59
CA GLN A 112 5.75 7.28 -21.12
C GLN A 112 6.36 6.37 -22.19
N ALA A 113 6.31 5.06 -22.01
CA ALA A 113 6.79 4.10 -22.99
C ALA A 113 5.95 4.12 -24.27
N ALA A 114 4.62 4.27 -24.17
CA ALA A 114 3.74 4.44 -25.32
C ALA A 114 4.06 5.73 -26.09
N GLN A 115 4.21 6.84 -25.38
CA GLN A 115 4.58 8.13 -25.98
C GLN A 115 5.96 8.07 -26.67
N LEU A 116 6.94 7.41 -26.05
CA LEU A 116 8.27 7.25 -26.63
C LEU A 116 8.24 6.41 -27.92
N ARG A 117 7.46 5.31 -27.94
CA ARG A 117 7.29 4.50 -29.15
C ARG A 117 6.64 5.29 -30.27
N ALA A 118 5.54 5.98 -29.99
CA ALA A 118 4.88 6.82 -30.99
C ALA A 118 5.82 7.91 -31.53
N GLY A 119 6.58 8.58 -30.66
CA GLY A 119 7.56 9.58 -31.07
C GLY A 119 8.72 8.99 -31.89
N ALA A 120 9.15 7.76 -31.60
CA ALA A 120 10.17 7.06 -32.37
C ALA A 120 9.65 6.64 -33.76
N ASP A 121 8.41 6.16 -33.84
CA ASP A 121 7.76 5.80 -35.11
C ASP A 121 7.60 7.06 -36.00
N ASP A 122 7.10 8.16 -35.44
CA ASP A 122 6.99 9.45 -36.13
C ASP A 122 8.34 9.98 -36.62
N TYR A 123 9.40 9.78 -35.83
CA TYR A 123 10.76 10.18 -36.21
C TYR A 123 11.27 9.32 -37.36
N CYS A 124 11.11 7.99 -37.27
CA CYS A 124 11.48 7.06 -38.34
C CYS A 124 10.78 7.40 -39.65
N ASP A 125 9.47 7.67 -39.61
CA ASP A 125 8.69 8.05 -40.80
C ASP A 125 9.24 9.32 -41.46
N LYS A 126 9.50 10.38 -40.67
CA LYS A 126 10.10 11.64 -41.19
C LYS A 126 11.47 11.42 -41.82
N VAL A 127 12.31 10.61 -41.18
CA VAL A 127 13.66 10.30 -41.71
C VAL A 127 13.56 9.50 -43.00
N LEU A 128 12.68 8.50 -43.05
CA LEU A 128 12.46 7.69 -44.25
C LEU A 128 11.86 8.51 -45.40
N ALA A 129 10.90 9.39 -45.12
CA ALA A 129 10.34 10.30 -46.12
C ALA A 129 11.39 11.28 -46.67
N GLY A 130 12.28 11.79 -45.80
CA GLY A 130 13.41 12.62 -46.23
C GLY A 130 14.37 11.84 -47.14
N LEU A 131 14.71 10.61 -46.77
CA LEU A 131 15.55 9.73 -47.58
C LEU A 131 14.89 9.40 -48.93
N GLU A 132 13.59 9.14 -48.96
CA GLU A 132 12.83 8.89 -50.19
C GLU A 132 12.93 10.08 -51.15
N SER A 133 12.73 11.31 -50.64
CA SER A 133 12.84 12.53 -51.44
C SER A 133 14.25 12.73 -52.02
N GLU A 134 15.30 12.47 -51.23
CA GLU A 134 16.69 12.56 -51.71
C GLU A 134 16.99 11.51 -52.79
N LEU A 135 16.53 10.26 -52.59
CA LEU A 135 16.69 9.20 -53.58
C LEU A 135 15.93 9.50 -54.88
N ALA A 136 14.73 10.07 -54.81
CA ALA A 136 13.97 10.51 -55.98
C ALA A 136 14.75 11.55 -56.78
N ARG A 137 15.32 12.57 -56.10
CA ARG A 137 16.15 13.60 -56.72
C ARG A 137 17.40 13.02 -57.39
N VAL A 138 18.11 12.11 -56.72
CA VAL A 138 19.27 11.42 -57.31
C VAL A 138 18.84 10.60 -58.54
N GLY A 139 17.70 9.90 -58.46
CA GLY A 139 17.14 9.15 -59.58
C GLY A 139 16.83 10.03 -60.79
N ASP A 140 16.23 11.19 -60.58
CA ASP A 140 15.95 12.17 -61.63
C ASP A 140 17.24 12.73 -62.25
N GLN A 141 18.26 13.01 -61.44
CA GLN A 141 19.56 13.45 -61.93
C GLN A 141 20.25 12.38 -62.79
N VAL A 142 20.16 11.11 -62.41
CA VAL A 142 20.67 9.99 -63.22
C VAL A 142 19.90 9.86 -64.53
N ARG A 143 18.56 9.98 -64.51
CA ARG A 143 17.73 9.91 -65.72
C ARG A 143 18.09 11.02 -66.70
N ALA A 144 18.17 12.26 -66.22
CA ALA A 144 18.60 13.41 -67.02
C ALA A 144 20.02 13.21 -67.59
N GLY A 145 20.96 12.71 -66.77
CA GLY A 145 22.32 12.38 -67.22
C GLY A 145 22.35 11.32 -68.34
N ARG A 146 21.48 10.31 -68.26
CA ARG A 146 21.33 9.28 -69.31
C ARG A 146 20.73 9.83 -70.59
N GLU A 147 19.73 10.70 -70.50
CA GLU A 147 19.11 11.35 -71.67
C GLU A 147 20.13 12.19 -72.44
N VAL A 148 20.96 12.98 -71.74
CA VAL A 148 22.06 13.75 -72.33
C VAL A 148 23.11 12.86 -72.99
N LEU A 149 23.44 11.70 -72.38
CA LEU A 149 24.38 10.77 -72.99
C LEU A 149 23.79 10.11 -74.24
N ALA A 150 22.51 9.71 -74.20
CA ALA A 150 21.81 9.12 -75.33
C ALA A 150 21.73 10.07 -76.54
N SER A 151 21.47 11.37 -76.31
CA SER A 151 21.46 12.37 -77.39
C SER A 151 22.83 12.52 -78.05
N ARG A 152 23.92 12.53 -77.27
CA ARG A 152 25.31 12.60 -77.80
C ARG A 152 25.69 11.37 -78.62
N ILE A 153 25.29 10.18 -78.18
CA ILE A 153 25.51 8.93 -78.92
C ILE A 153 24.71 8.97 -80.24
N GLY A 154 23.47 9.47 -80.22
CA GLY A 154 22.64 9.65 -81.42
C GLY A 154 23.20 10.66 -82.42
N GLU A 155 23.75 11.79 -81.96
CA GLU A 155 24.44 12.77 -82.81
C GLU A 155 25.72 12.21 -83.46
N THR A 156 26.42 11.31 -82.77
CA THR A 156 27.64 10.67 -83.31
C THR A 156 27.31 9.60 -84.37
N ALA A 157 26.07 9.10 -84.41
CA ALA A 157 25.60 8.10 -85.37
C ALA A 157 24.92 8.70 -86.63
N ALA A 158 24.74 10.02 -86.70
CA ALA A 158 24.24 10.68 -87.91
C ALA A 158 25.33 10.65 -89.01
N PRO A 159 25.09 10.04 -90.18
CA PRO A 159 26.06 10.05 -91.26
C PRO A 159 26.29 11.49 -91.69
N GLN A 160 27.56 11.92 -91.74
CA GLN A 160 27.97 13.16 -92.36
C GLN A 160 27.58 13.10 -93.85
N ALA A 161 26.40 13.62 -94.18
CA ALA A 161 26.02 13.90 -95.56
C ALA A 161 26.95 15.01 -96.06
N GLN A 162 27.86 14.62 -96.96
CA GLN A 162 28.81 15.50 -97.61
C GLN A 162 28.08 16.72 -98.22
N PRO A 163 28.57 17.95 -98.04
CA PRO A 163 27.98 19.10 -98.71
C PRO A 163 28.23 18.94 -100.22
N ALA A 164 27.13 18.80 -100.97
CA ALA A 164 27.14 18.75 -102.42
C ALA A 164 27.82 20.00 -102.99
N VAL A 165 28.83 19.79 -103.81
CA VAL A 165 29.50 20.80 -104.62
C VAL A 165 28.44 21.47 -105.48
N VAL A 166 28.21 22.77 -105.27
CA VAL A 166 27.32 23.58 -106.10
C VAL A 166 28.06 23.91 -107.38
N GLU A 167 27.73 23.19 -108.46
CA GLU A 167 28.22 23.44 -109.80
C GLU A 167 27.36 24.54 -110.45
N GLU A 168 27.98 25.70 -110.70
CA GLU A 168 27.36 26.92 -111.22
C GLU A 168 27.19 26.84 -112.76
N PRO A 169 25.97 26.92 -113.32
CA PRO A 169 25.79 26.93 -114.76
C PRO A 169 25.95 28.35 -115.31
N ARG A 170 26.88 28.47 -116.25
CA ARG A 170 27.18 29.70 -117.00
C ARG A 170 26.05 30.11 -117.96
N ARG A 171 26.01 31.43 -118.18
CA ARG A 171 25.49 32.22 -119.33
C ARG A 171 23.98 32.55 -119.28
N ARG A 172 23.48 33.68 -119.77
CA ARG A 172 24.00 34.63 -120.79
C ARG A 172 23.20 35.95 -120.71
N ALA A 173 23.84 37.07 -121.04
CA ALA A 173 23.26 38.41 -121.17
C ALA A 173 22.11 38.51 -122.19
N VAL A 174 21.08 39.33 -121.91
CA VAL A 174 20.39 40.21 -122.88
C VAL A 174 19.80 41.45 -122.16
N TRP A 175 20.37 42.60 -122.50
CA TRP A 175 19.83 43.96 -122.64
C TRP A 175 18.29 44.19 -122.50
N SER A 176 17.91 45.20 -121.67
CA SER A 176 17.25 46.47 -122.09
C SER A 176 15.84 46.88 -121.67
N VAL A 177 15.85 48.08 -121.06
CA VAL A 177 15.05 49.30 -121.30
C VAL A 177 13.56 49.27 -120.93
N ASP A 178 13.34 49.95 -119.79
CA ASP A 178 12.18 50.76 -119.40
C ASP A 178 11.60 51.57 -120.58
N PRO A 179 10.27 51.69 -120.74
CA PRO A 179 9.67 52.96 -120.29
C PRO A 179 8.21 52.85 -119.85
N SER A 180 7.84 53.57 -118.79
CA SER A 180 6.72 54.55 -118.68
C SER A 180 6.24 54.62 -117.22
N ALA A 181 6.39 55.74 -116.50
CA ALA A 181 5.56 56.96 -116.62
C ALA A 181 4.06 56.61 -116.50
N THR A 182 3.23 57.06 -115.56
CA THR A 182 3.20 58.21 -114.65
C THR A 182 2.00 58.00 -113.72
N ARG A 183 2.09 58.37 -112.43
CA ARG A 183 1.35 59.48 -111.80
C ARG A 183 1.43 59.41 -110.28
#